data_AF-A0AAD6B445-F1
#
_entry.id   AF-A0AAD6B445-F1
#
_cell.length_a   1.000
_cell.length_b   1.000
_cell.length_c   1.000
_cell.angle_alpha   90.00
_cell.angle_beta   90.00
_cell.angle_gamma   90.00
#
_symmetry.space_group_name_H-M   'P 1'
#
loop_
_entity.id
_entity.type
_entity.pdbx_description
1 polymer ?
#
loop_
_entity_poly.entity_id
_entity_poly.type
_entity_poly.pdbx_seq_one_letter_code
_entity_poly.pdbx_strand_id
1 'polypeptide(L)'
;MFSQQTAGSRHVYSLRTKGKYLIICFLKKYDRVDVVICLSTTVRNDTLQDVKEQRVSIKCRKQLRVEEVEMSEDIRLEPELYDACKPDITRLCQNVAFGNAQVIECLKENKRQLTQRCHQKIFKLQEVEMVDPELDYQLMRVCKHMIRRFCTESEGKNTLQCLKQNKNNYRLNPVLRKACKADIPKFCQPILNQATPDSELEGQVIGCLKLKYADQRLSPDCEAQIQVILQESALDYRLDPQLQIHCTAEISRLCPEEAAAQEQTGQVEECLKVNLLKIKQDGCKKEVLNMLKESKADIFVDPVLHTACALDIKHQCAAIPPGRGRQMSCLMEALQDKRVRLQPECKKRLQDRIDMWSSAAKVAPAEGFSDLAMQVMTSPSKNYILLVISAGVALLFVMGLLCGRFTKRVTQELKDR
;
A
#
# COMPACT_ATOMS: atom_id res chain seq x y z
N MET A 1 -37.78 31.92 9.63
CA MET A 1 -38.51 32.91 8.83
C MET A 1 -37.47 33.64 8.00
N PHE A 2 -37.59 33.60 6.68
CA PHE A 2 -36.69 34.30 5.77
C PHE A 2 -37.23 35.72 5.60
N SER A 3 -36.39 36.73 5.84
CA SER A 3 -36.74 38.13 5.58
C SER A 3 -35.76 38.67 4.55
N GLN A 4 -36.29 39.07 3.39
CA GLN A 4 -35.54 39.75 2.35
C GLN A 4 -35.40 41.22 2.74
N GLN A 5 -34.18 41.74 2.77
CA GLN A 5 -33.93 43.17 2.88
C GLN A 5 -33.01 43.59 1.73
N THR A 6 -33.47 44.54 0.92
CA THR A 6 -32.72 45.05 -0.23
C THR A 6 -31.83 46.20 0.22
N ALA A 7 -30.51 46.06 0.05
CA ALA A 7 -29.54 47.14 0.22
C ALA A 7 -28.64 47.20 -1.03
N GLY A 8 -29.01 48.04 -2.02
CA GLY A 8 -28.29 48.20 -3.28
C GLY A 8 -28.44 47.01 -4.26
N SER A 9 -27.51 46.90 -5.23
CA SER A 9 -27.51 45.87 -6.31
C SER A 9 -27.19 44.44 -5.85
N ARG A 10 -27.22 44.16 -4.53
CA ARG A 10 -27.04 42.82 -3.95
C ARG A 10 -28.24 42.51 -3.06
N HIS A 11 -28.81 41.32 -3.23
CA HIS A 11 -29.87 40.86 -2.34
C HIS A 11 -29.25 40.28 -1.06
N VAL A 12 -29.54 40.89 0.09
CA VAL A 12 -29.09 40.40 1.39
C VAL A 12 -30.18 39.52 1.98
N TYR A 13 -29.89 38.23 2.14
CA TYR A 13 -30.82 37.29 2.74
C TYR A 13 -30.41 37.02 4.19
N SER A 14 -31.32 37.33 5.12
CA SER A 14 -31.12 37.07 6.54
C SER A 14 -31.88 35.82 6.97
N LEU A 15 -31.14 34.85 7.50
CA LEU A 15 -31.69 33.63 8.09
C LEU A 15 -31.74 33.80 9.60
N ARG A 16 -32.95 33.98 10.13
CA ARG A 16 -33.19 33.99 11.58
C ARG A 16 -33.45 32.55 12.05
N THR A 17 -32.47 31.93 12.70
CA THR A 17 -32.63 30.63 13.37
C THR A 17 -33.29 30.85 14.75
N LYS A 18 -33.97 29.84 15.30
CA LYS A 18 -34.81 29.95 16.51
C LYS A 18 -34.06 30.26 17.83
N GLY A 19 -32.82 30.76 17.77
CA GLY A 19 -32.05 31.20 18.93
C GLY A 19 -30.87 32.08 18.53
N LYS A 20 -30.87 33.33 19.04
CA LYS A 20 -29.78 34.32 19.17
C LYS A 20 -28.81 34.65 18.01
N TYR A 21 -28.75 33.90 16.91
CA TYR A 21 -27.78 34.10 15.84
C TYR A 21 -28.45 34.43 14.49
N LEU A 22 -28.02 35.55 13.89
CA LEU A 22 -28.42 35.95 12.54
C LEU A 22 -27.36 35.44 11.54
N ILE A 23 -27.77 34.61 10.59
CA ILE A 23 -26.90 34.20 9.48
C ILE A 23 -27.17 35.14 8.31
N ILE A 24 -26.13 35.86 7.87
CA ILE A 24 -26.23 36.81 6.76
C ILE A 24 -25.57 36.17 5.53
N CYS A 25 -26.39 35.86 4.53
CA CYS A 25 -25.93 35.34 3.24
C CYS A 25 -26.01 36.45 2.20
N PHE A 26 -24.86 36.85 1.66
CA PHE A 26 -24.78 37.80 0.55
C PHE A 26 -24.87 37.04 -0.77
N LEU A 27 -26.07 36.88 -1.30
CA LEU A 27 -26.31 36.10 -2.51
C LEU A 27 -26.59 37.01 -3.71
N LYS A 28 -26.08 36.64 -4.89
CA LYS A 28 -26.39 37.35 -6.15
C LYS A 28 -27.78 36.96 -6.68
N LYS A 29 -28.24 35.72 -6.47
CA LYS A 29 -29.59 35.22 -6.82
C LYS A 29 -30.12 34.31 -5.69
N TYR A 30 -31.45 34.13 -5.61
CA TYR A 30 -32.07 33.19 -4.67
C TYR A 30 -32.23 31.82 -5.35
N ASP A 31 -31.12 31.09 -5.48
CA ASP A 31 -31.16 29.70 -5.94
C ASP A 31 -30.69 28.72 -4.86
N ARG A 32 -31.05 27.44 -5.04
CA ARG A 32 -30.80 26.37 -4.07
C ARG A 32 -29.30 26.20 -3.78
N VAL A 33 -28.44 26.49 -4.75
CA VAL A 33 -26.99 26.29 -4.68
C VAL A 33 -26.30 27.41 -3.94
N ASP A 34 -26.64 28.67 -4.25
CA ASP A 34 -26.17 29.85 -3.52
C ASP A 34 -26.49 29.76 -2.02
N VAL A 35 -27.68 29.24 -1.68
CA VAL A 35 -28.11 29.01 -0.29
C VAL A 35 -27.29 27.91 0.38
N VAL A 36 -27.04 26.79 -0.32
CA VAL A 36 -26.28 25.66 0.24
C VAL A 36 -24.82 26.03 0.45
N ILE A 37 -24.19 26.75 -0.47
CA ILE A 37 -22.82 27.28 -0.33
C ILE A 37 -22.71 28.18 0.92
N CYS A 38 -23.66 29.09 1.11
CA CYS A 38 -23.63 29.99 2.26
C CYS A 38 -23.76 29.23 3.58
N LEU A 39 -24.71 28.30 3.66
CA LEU A 39 -24.97 27.53 4.88
C LEU A 39 -23.83 26.54 5.19
N SER A 40 -23.24 25.89 4.18
CA SER A 40 -22.11 24.97 4.36
C SER A 40 -20.86 25.71 4.82
N THR A 41 -20.59 26.88 4.23
CA THR A 41 -19.51 27.77 4.66
C THR A 41 -19.70 28.25 6.10
N THR A 42 -20.94 28.55 6.51
CA THR A 42 -21.25 28.95 7.89
C THR A 42 -20.99 27.81 8.88
N VAL A 43 -21.44 26.59 8.57
CA VAL A 43 -21.18 25.39 9.40
C VAL A 43 -19.68 25.09 9.49
N ARG A 44 -18.96 25.21 8.37
CA ARG A 44 -17.50 25.01 8.30
C ARG A 44 -16.79 26.00 9.20
N ASN A 45 -17.11 27.29 9.12
CA ASN A 45 -16.48 28.33 9.92
C ASN A 45 -16.76 28.15 11.43
N ASP A 46 -17.99 27.80 11.81
CA ASP A 46 -18.35 27.54 13.21
C ASP A 46 -17.62 26.30 13.77
N THR A 47 -17.42 25.28 12.93
CA THR A 47 -16.67 24.06 13.29
C THR A 47 -15.18 24.34 13.47
N LEU A 48 -14.61 25.24 12.65
CA LEU A 48 -13.19 25.60 12.72
C LEU A 48 -12.85 26.55 13.88
N GLN A 49 -13.82 27.33 14.35
CA GLN A 49 -13.64 28.28 15.46
C GLN A 49 -14.01 27.69 16.84
N ASP A 50 -14.22 26.37 16.94
CA ASP A 50 -14.61 25.65 18.17
C ASP A 50 -15.80 26.30 18.92
N VAL A 51 -16.76 26.82 18.14
CA VAL A 51 -17.94 27.49 18.72
C VAL A 51 -18.81 26.43 19.41
N LYS A 52 -19.02 26.58 20.74
CA LYS A 52 -19.84 25.67 21.58
C LYS A 52 -21.25 25.44 21.02
N GLU A 53 -21.83 26.44 20.37
CA GLU A 53 -23.14 26.37 19.72
C GLU A 53 -23.06 26.76 18.25
N GLN A 54 -23.31 25.79 17.38
CA GLN A 54 -23.33 25.98 15.92
C GLN A 54 -24.55 26.79 15.49
N ARG A 55 -24.37 27.83 14.65
CA ARG A 55 -25.44 28.75 14.23
C ARG A 55 -26.52 28.08 13.38
N VAL A 56 -26.15 27.08 12.60
CA VAL A 56 -27.08 26.28 11.78
C VAL A 56 -27.58 25.09 12.60
N SER A 57 -28.89 24.89 12.71
CA SER A 57 -29.47 23.82 13.54
C SER A 57 -29.07 22.40 13.12
N ILE A 58 -29.02 21.45 14.07
CA ILE A 58 -28.68 20.03 13.80
C ILE A 58 -29.53 19.43 12.67
N LYS A 59 -30.84 19.71 12.65
CA LYS A 59 -31.76 19.22 11.60
C LYS A 59 -31.41 19.80 10.23
N CYS A 60 -31.14 21.10 10.17
CA CYS A 60 -30.72 21.77 8.93
C CYS A 60 -29.34 21.29 8.47
N ARG A 61 -28.39 21.05 9.37
CA ARG A 61 -27.07 20.47 9.01
C ARG A 61 -27.18 19.07 8.42
N LYS A 62 -28.09 18.24 8.93
CA LYS A 62 -28.34 16.91 8.36
C LYS A 62 -28.89 17.01 6.94
N GLN A 63 -29.90 17.86 6.71
CA GLN A 63 -30.44 18.07 5.37
C GLN A 63 -29.42 18.73 4.43
N LEU A 64 -28.68 19.72 4.92
CA LEU A 64 -27.64 20.42 4.16
C LEU A 64 -26.56 19.47 3.66
N ARG A 65 -26.19 18.45 4.45
CA ARG A 65 -25.25 17.41 4.01
C ARG A 65 -25.79 16.53 2.90
N VAL A 66 -27.08 16.20 2.94
CA VAL A 66 -27.72 15.43 1.86
C VAL A 66 -27.69 16.25 0.57
N GLU A 67 -28.08 17.52 0.65
CA GLU A 67 -28.07 18.46 -0.49
C GLU A 67 -26.65 18.75 -1.00
N GLU A 68 -25.65 18.84 -0.11
CA GLU A 68 -24.24 19.05 -0.48
C GLU A 68 -23.66 17.82 -1.20
N VAL A 69 -24.07 16.61 -0.81
CA VAL A 69 -23.68 15.35 -1.50
C VAL A 69 -24.42 15.20 -2.83
N GLU A 70 -25.69 15.57 -2.93
CA GLU A 70 -26.43 15.55 -4.19
C GLU A 70 -25.93 16.62 -5.19
N MET A 71 -25.24 17.66 -4.72
CA MET A 71 -24.78 18.78 -5.55
C MET A 71 -23.25 18.90 -5.67
N SER A 72 -22.49 17.90 -5.20
CA SER A 72 -21.02 17.94 -5.16
C SER A 72 -20.34 18.07 -6.52
N GLU A 73 -21.10 17.97 -7.61
CA GLU A 73 -20.64 18.08 -9.00
C GLU A 73 -21.34 19.20 -9.78
N ASP A 74 -21.76 20.29 -9.11
CA ASP A 74 -22.21 21.50 -9.81
C ASP A 74 -20.99 22.30 -10.30
N ILE A 75 -20.91 22.55 -11.60
CA ILE A 75 -19.86 23.35 -12.24
C ILE A 75 -19.67 24.74 -11.58
N ARG A 76 -20.72 25.30 -10.97
CA ARG A 76 -20.67 26.61 -10.30
C ARG A 76 -19.87 26.61 -9.01
N LEU A 77 -19.60 25.44 -8.44
CA LEU A 77 -18.75 25.28 -7.26
C LEU A 77 -17.25 25.35 -7.60
N GLU A 78 -16.88 25.31 -8.90
CA GLU A 78 -15.55 25.64 -9.41
C GLU A 78 -15.57 26.94 -10.22
N PRO A 79 -15.28 28.11 -9.62
CA PRO A 79 -15.36 29.41 -10.27
C PRO A 79 -14.53 29.50 -11.55
N GLU A 80 -13.32 28.93 -11.54
CA GLU A 80 -12.44 28.93 -12.71
C GLU A 80 -12.96 28.08 -13.89
N LEU A 81 -13.60 26.95 -13.59
CA LEU A 81 -14.19 26.07 -14.60
C LEU A 81 -15.47 26.69 -15.15
N TYR A 82 -16.33 27.20 -14.27
CA TYR A 82 -17.56 27.89 -14.65
C TYR A 82 -17.29 29.11 -15.54
N ASP A 83 -16.35 29.98 -15.17
CA ASP A 83 -16.06 31.18 -15.97
C ASP A 83 -15.49 30.85 -17.35
N ALA A 84 -14.65 29.80 -17.43
CA ALA A 84 -14.12 29.31 -18.71
C ALA A 84 -15.21 28.71 -19.61
N CYS A 85 -16.20 28.03 -19.02
CA CYS A 85 -17.25 27.33 -19.74
C CYS A 85 -18.58 28.09 -19.87
N LYS A 86 -18.74 29.22 -19.19
CA LYS A 86 -19.94 30.07 -19.24
C LYS A 86 -20.48 30.38 -20.65
N PRO A 87 -19.65 30.76 -21.65
CA PRO A 87 -20.15 30.99 -23.00
C PRO A 87 -20.67 29.71 -23.66
N ASP A 88 -20.05 28.56 -23.38
CA ASP A 88 -20.46 27.26 -23.91
C ASP A 88 -21.70 26.72 -23.20
N ILE A 89 -21.83 26.90 -21.89
CA ILE A 89 -23.04 26.56 -21.13
C ILE A 89 -24.26 27.32 -21.70
N THR A 90 -24.09 28.61 -21.98
CA THR A 90 -25.18 29.46 -22.50
C THR A 90 -25.57 29.07 -23.92
N ARG A 91 -24.64 28.58 -24.74
CA ARG A 91 -24.85 28.24 -26.15
C ARG A 91 -25.29 26.80 -26.37
N LEU A 92 -24.75 25.86 -25.60
CA LEU A 92 -24.88 24.42 -25.81
C LEU A 92 -25.74 23.74 -24.74
N CYS A 93 -25.75 24.25 -23.51
CA CYS A 93 -26.39 23.61 -22.34
C CYS A 93 -27.47 24.49 -21.70
N GLN A 94 -28.11 25.38 -22.47
CA GLN A 94 -29.05 26.38 -21.96
C GLN A 94 -30.26 25.77 -21.22
N ASN A 95 -30.68 24.58 -21.61
CA ASN A 95 -31.84 23.87 -21.05
C ASN A 95 -31.47 22.81 -20.00
N VAL A 96 -30.20 22.77 -19.58
CA VAL A 96 -29.71 21.79 -18.60
C VAL A 96 -29.76 22.39 -17.20
N ALA A 97 -30.35 21.68 -16.25
CA ALA A 97 -30.39 22.12 -14.87
C ALA A 97 -29.00 22.03 -14.23
N PHE A 98 -28.69 22.99 -13.35
CA PHE A 98 -27.45 22.97 -12.58
C PHE A 98 -27.57 22.02 -11.37
N GLY A 99 -26.48 21.33 -11.04
CA GLY A 99 -26.42 20.28 -10.01
C GLY A 99 -26.34 18.86 -10.60
N ASN A 100 -26.05 17.86 -9.76
CA ASN A 100 -25.93 16.44 -10.14
C ASN A 100 -25.07 16.18 -11.40
N ALA A 101 -23.96 16.90 -11.59
CA ALA A 101 -23.09 16.84 -12.79
C ALA A 101 -23.75 17.13 -14.15
N GLN A 102 -25.03 17.49 -14.22
CA GLN A 102 -25.77 17.50 -15.49
C GLN A 102 -25.18 18.47 -16.53
N VAL A 103 -24.79 19.68 -16.10
CA VAL A 103 -24.14 20.67 -16.98
C VAL A 103 -22.74 20.21 -17.39
N ILE A 104 -22.01 19.54 -16.50
CA ILE A 104 -20.67 19.01 -16.78
C ILE A 104 -20.77 17.89 -17.82
N GLU A 105 -21.74 16.98 -17.70
CA GLU A 105 -22.01 15.92 -18.68
C GLU A 105 -22.41 16.49 -20.04
N CYS A 106 -23.30 17.49 -20.08
CA CYS A 106 -23.65 18.17 -21.32
C CYS A 106 -22.42 18.77 -22.04
N LEU A 107 -21.48 19.37 -21.29
CA LEU A 107 -20.24 19.90 -21.86
C LEU A 107 -19.32 18.76 -22.35
N LYS A 108 -19.27 17.63 -21.65
CA LYS A 108 -18.51 16.43 -22.07
C LYS A 108 -19.07 15.80 -23.34
N GLU A 109 -20.39 15.78 -23.53
CA GLU A 109 -21.01 15.29 -24.76
C GLU A 109 -20.71 16.19 -25.96
N ASN A 110 -20.58 17.50 -25.72
CA ASN A 110 -20.38 18.52 -26.75
C ASN A 110 -18.92 18.97 -26.92
N LYS A 111 -17.93 18.20 -26.44
CA LYS A 111 -16.49 18.54 -26.44
C LYS A 111 -15.99 19.19 -27.72
N ARG A 112 -16.33 18.64 -28.89
CA ARG A 112 -15.83 19.12 -30.19
C ARG A 112 -16.30 20.53 -30.54
N GLN A 113 -17.35 21.00 -29.89
CA GLN A 113 -17.96 22.30 -30.12
C GLN A 113 -17.64 23.29 -29.00
N LEU A 114 -16.89 22.90 -27.96
CA LEU A 114 -16.51 23.79 -26.87
C LEU A 114 -15.47 24.82 -27.34
N THR A 115 -15.48 26.00 -26.72
CA THR A 115 -14.37 26.94 -26.86
C THR A 115 -13.08 26.33 -26.34
N GLN A 116 -11.93 26.76 -26.87
CA GLN A 116 -10.62 26.24 -26.47
C GLN A 116 -10.39 26.31 -24.95
N ARG A 117 -10.86 27.39 -24.30
CA ARG A 117 -10.74 27.57 -22.85
C ARG A 117 -11.59 26.56 -22.06
N CYS A 118 -12.84 26.35 -22.46
CA CYS A 118 -13.70 25.36 -21.80
C CYS A 118 -13.23 23.93 -22.09
N HIS A 119 -12.84 23.64 -23.34
CA HIS A 119 -12.33 22.32 -23.75
C HIS A 119 -11.13 21.87 -22.92
N GLN A 120 -10.15 22.76 -22.71
CA GLN A 120 -8.97 22.46 -21.88
C GLN A 120 -9.35 22.16 -20.42
N LYS A 121 -10.29 22.92 -19.85
CA LYS A 121 -10.74 22.73 -18.46
C LYS A 121 -11.56 21.43 -18.30
N ILE A 122 -12.45 21.12 -19.25
CA ILE A 122 -13.23 19.86 -19.26
C ILE A 122 -12.33 18.65 -19.51
N PHE A 123 -11.36 18.74 -20.43
CA PHE A 123 -10.39 17.65 -20.67
C PHE A 123 -9.57 17.35 -19.41
N LYS A 124 -9.10 18.38 -18.71
CA LYS A 124 -8.38 18.24 -17.44
C LYS A 124 -9.25 17.67 -16.33
N LEU A 125 -10.54 18.02 -16.29
CA LEU A 125 -11.49 17.45 -15.33
C LEU A 125 -11.66 15.94 -15.56
N GLN A 126 -11.81 15.53 -16.82
CA GLN A 126 -11.92 14.11 -17.16
C GLN A 126 -10.65 13.31 -16.88
N GLU A 127 -9.48 13.90 -17.08
CA GLU A 127 -8.19 13.30 -16.68
C GLU A 127 -8.16 13.00 -15.18
N VAL A 128 -8.80 13.82 -14.35
CA VAL A 128 -8.92 13.63 -12.90
C VAL A 128 -10.01 12.61 -12.54
N GLU A 129 -11.16 12.62 -13.21
CA GLU A 129 -12.25 11.64 -12.99
C GLU A 129 -11.84 10.20 -13.33
N MET A 130 -10.92 10.03 -14.31
CA MET A 130 -10.35 8.73 -14.69
C MET A 130 -9.43 8.13 -13.61
N VAL A 131 -9.22 8.84 -12.48
CA VAL A 131 -8.27 8.46 -11.40
C VAL A 131 -8.95 7.97 -10.11
N ASP A 132 -10.29 7.72 -10.11
CA ASP A 132 -11.14 7.12 -9.04
C ASP A 132 -12.15 8.11 -8.39
N PRO A 133 -13.49 7.93 -8.59
CA PRO A 133 -14.53 8.78 -8.01
C PRO A 133 -14.82 8.60 -6.50
N GLU A 134 -14.30 7.56 -5.82
CA GLU A 134 -14.78 7.20 -4.47
C GLU A 134 -14.03 7.88 -3.30
N LEU A 135 -13.16 8.86 -3.60
CA LEU A 135 -12.05 9.21 -2.72
C LEU A 135 -12.09 10.58 -2.01
N ASP A 136 -13.24 11.24 -1.83
CA ASP A 136 -13.20 12.64 -1.37
C ASP A 136 -13.50 12.86 0.14
N TYR A 137 -14.50 12.21 0.75
CA TYR A 137 -14.88 12.55 2.15
C TYR A 137 -14.52 11.49 3.19
N GLN A 138 -14.62 10.21 2.85
CA GLN A 138 -14.40 9.11 3.80
C GLN A 138 -12.90 8.91 4.07
N LEU A 139 -12.08 8.93 3.02
CA LEU A 139 -10.63 8.84 3.14
C LEU A 139 -10.06 10.03 3.94
N MET A 140 -10.45 11.25 3.59
CA MET A 140 -9.98 12.46 4.30
C MET A 140 -10.40 12.48 5.77
N ARG A 141 -11.57 11.93 6.12
CA ARG A 141 -12.03 11.79 7.51
C ARG A 141 -11.20 10.77 8.29
N VAL A 142 -10.93 9.60 7.71
CA VAL A 142 -10.17 8.51 8.36
C VAL A 142 -8.68 8.87 8.46
N CYS A 143 -8.12 9.45 7.40
CA CYS A 143 -6.71 9.82 7.31
C CYS A 143 -6.41 11.21 7.89
N LYS A 144 -7.40 11.93 8.45
CA LYS A 144 -7.26 13.31 8.99
C LYS A 144 -6.05 13.50 9.90
N HIS A 145 -5.80 12.56 10.81
CA HIS A 145 -4.66 12.64 11.73
C HIS A 145 -3.32 12.38 11.04
N MET A 146 -3.32 11.58 9.98
CA MET A 146 -2.13 11.21 9.20
C MET A 146 -1.75 12.31 8.23
N ILE A 147 -2.73 12.91 7.52
CA ILE A 147 -2.54 14.06 6.64
C ILE A 147 -1.86 15.21 7.40
N ARG A 148 -2.35 15.51 8.60
CA ARG A 148 -1.79 16.57 9.47
C ARG A 148 -0.37 16.31 9.96
N ARG A 149 0.11 15.07 9.90
CA ARG A 149 1.40 14.68 10.48
C ARG A 149 2.47 14.43 9.42
N PHE A 150 2.08 14.02 8.22
CA PHE A 150 2.99 13.58 7.16
C PHE A 150 2.79 14.32 5.83
N CYS A 151 1.66 15.00 5.65
CA CYS A 151 1.30 15.74 4.43
C CYS A 151 1.02 17.22 4.77
N THR A 152 1.83 17.81 5.65
CA THR A 152 1.65 19.18 6.17
C THR A 152 1.80 20.27 5.12
N GLU A 153 2.53 20.00 4.04
CA GLU A 153 2.80 20.96 2.95
C GLU A 153 1.98 20.66 1.68
N SER A 154 1.20 19.58 1.67
CA SER A 154 0.48 19.13 0.47
C SER A 154 -0.89 19.81 0.39
N GLU A 155 -1.06 20.75 -0.55
CA GLU A 155 -2.39 21.30 -0.89
C GLU A 155 -3.28 20.21 -1.53
N GLY A 156 -4.61 20.34 -1.40
CA GLY A 156 -5.59 19.25 -1.59
C GLY A 156 -5.37 18.27 -2.76
N LYS A 157 -4.93 18.75 -3.94
CA LYS A 157 -4.62 17.90 -5.11
C LYS A 157 -3.39 17.01 -4.92
N ASN A 158 -2.40 17.47 -4.15
CA ASN A 158 -1.18 16.75 -3.81
C ASN A 158 -1.32 15.95 -2.50
N THR A 159 -2.35 16.19 -1.69
CA THR A 159 -2.60 15.41 -0.47
C THR A 159 -2.84 13.94 -0.80
N LEU A 160 -3.57 13.65 -1.89
CA LEU A 160 -3.77 12.29 -2.36
C LEU A 160 -2.46 11.66 -2.87
N GLN A 161 -1.68 12.40 -3.65
CA GLN A 161 -0.35 11.96 -4.09
C GLN A 161 0.55 11.66 -2.87
N CYS A 162 0.57 12.53 -1.86
CA CYS A 162 1.28 12.35 -0.61
C CYS A 162 0.79 11.12 0.17
N LEU A 163 -0.53 10.90 0.28
CA LEU A 163 -1.10 9.72 0.93
C LEU A 163 -0.78 8.43 0.16
N LYS A 164 -0.78 8.48 -1.17
CA LYS A 164 -0.43 7.36 -2.04
C LYS A 164 1.06 7.01 -1.93
N GLN A 165 1.92 8.03 -1.87
CA GLN A 165 3.36 7.90 -1.60
C GLN A 165 3.63 7.39 -0.17
N ASN A 166 2.84 7.82 0.81
CA ASN A 166 2.99 7.43 2.21
C ASN A 166 2.16 6.19 2.61
N LYS A 167 1.34 5.60 1.73
CA LYS A 167 0.50 4.41 2.00
C LYS A 167 1.33 3.26 2.59
N ASN A 168 2.58 3.17 2.14
CA ASN A 168 3.52 2.11 2.47
C ASN A 168 4.37 2.41 3.72
N ASN A 169 4.15 3.59 4.31
CA ASN A 169 4.77 3.96 5.57
C ASN A 169 4.07 3.19 6.70
N TYR A 170 4.77 2.23 7.30
CA TYR A 170 4.25 1.44 8.43
C TYR A 170 3.72 2.33 9.58
N ARG A 171 4.18 3.58 9.69
CA ARG A 171 3.71 4.57 10.68
C ARG A 171 2.25 4.97 10.46
N LEU A 172 1.73 4.82 9.24
CA LEU A 172 0.35 5.11 8.85
C LEU A 172 -0.60 3.93 9.00
N ASN A 173 -0.11 2.71 9.24
CA ASN A 173 -0.96 1.57 9.57
C ASN A 173 -1.03 1.40 11.11
N PRO A 174 -2.08 1.94 11.78
CA PRO A 174 -2.19 1.89 13.24
C PRO A 174 -2.34 0.46 13.77
N VAL A 175 -2.90 -0.45 12.98
CA VAL A 175 -3.09 -1.86 13.34
C VAL A 175 -1.74 -2.57 13.35
N LEU A 176 -0.97 -2.44 12.26
CA LEU A 176 0.38 -3.00 12.14
C LEU A 176 1.30 -2.45 13.23
N ARG A 177 1.29 -1.13 13.46
CA ARG A 177 2.13 -0.49 14.50
C ARG A 177 1.78 -0.98 15.90
N LYS A 178 0.50 -1.25 16.17
CA LYS A 178 0.05 -1.76 17.47
C LYS A 178 0.49 -3.21 17.66
N ALA A 179 0.26 -4.07 16.67
CA ALA A 179 0.59 -5.49 16.72
C ALA A 179 2.10 -5.75 16.73
N CYS A 180 2.86 -5.04 15.90
CA CYS A 180 4.32 -5.19 15.77
C CYS A 180 5.12 -4.22 16.66
N LYS A 181 4.51 -3.68 17.71
CA LYS A 181 5.12 -2.65 18.58
C LYS A 181 6.46 -3.11 19.19
N ALA A 182 6.56 -4.39 19.57
CA ALA A 182 7.77 -4.96 20.15
C ALA A 182 8.76 -5.46 19.09
N ASP A 183 8.25 -5.95 17.95
CA ASP A 183 9.06 -6.60 16.92
C ASP A 183 9.81 -5.61 16.03
N ILE A 184 9.18 -4.47 15.70
CA ILE A 184 9.79 -3.41 14.88
C ILE A 184 11.13 -2.93 15.45
N PRO A 185 11.23 -2.47 16.72
CA PRO A 185 12.51 -2.04 17.29
C PRO A 185 13.45 -3.21 17.58
N LYS A 186 12.94 -4.44 17.73
CA LYS A 186 13.78 -5.61 17.99
C LYS A 186 14.51 -6.09 16.74
N PHE A 187 13.83 -6.11 15.59
CA PHE A 187 14.35 -6.72 14.37
C PHE A 187 14.72 -5.73 13.28
N CYS A 188 14.03 -4.58 13.20
CA CYS A 188 14.20 -3.62 12.11
C CYS A 188 14.92 -2.33 12.55
N GLN A 189 15.53 -2.32 13.75
CA GLN A 189 16.29 -1.19 14.29
C GLN A 189 17.34 -0.62 13.32
N PRO A 190 18.13 -1.44 12.58
CA PRO A 190 19.12 -0.89 11.64
C PRO A 190 18.50 0.00 10.56
N ILE A 191 17.31 -0.38 10.07
CA ILE A 191 16.55 0.37 9.07
C ILE A 191 16.01 1.66 9.70
N LEU A 192 15.52 1.59 10.94
CA LEU A 192 15.04 2.77 11.67
C LEU A 192 16.14 3.78 11.96
N ASN A 193 17.37 3.32 12.19
CA ASN A 193 18.52 4.18 12.42
C ASN A 193 19.00 4.89 11.14
N GLN A 194 18.67 4.34 9.98
CA GLN A 194 18.97 4.94 8.67
C GLN A 194 17.86 5.88 8.17
N ALA A 195 16.73 5.94 8.88
CA ALA A 195 15.59 6.77 8.52
C ALA A 195 15.83 8.25 8.87
N THR A 196 15.94 9.12 7.86
CA THR A 196 15.77 10.57 8.05
C THR A 196 14.27 10.94 8.10
N PRO A 197 13.88 12.11 8.64
CA PRO A 197 12.48 12.55 8.69
C PRO A 197 11.77 12.55 7.33
N ASP A 198 12.55 12.78 6.26
CA ASP A 198 12.11 12.84 4.87
C ASP A 198 12.50 11.59 4.06
N SER A 199 13.15 10.59 4.67
CA SER A 199 13.48 9.34 4.00
C SER A 199 12.23 8.48 3.92
N GLU A 200 11.74 8.33 2.70
CA GLU A 200 10.76 7.33 2.32
C GLU A 200 11.32 5.95 2.70
N LEU A 201 10.86 5.38 3.81
CA LEU A 201 11.16 4.00 4.18
C LEU A 201 10.34 3.04 3.31
N GLU A 202 10.37 3.21 1.97
CA GLU A 202 9.62 2.61 0.83
C GLU A 202 8.98 1.21 1.02
N GLY A 203 8.28 0.94 2.13
CA GLY A 203 7.96 -0.41 2.57
C GLY A 203 9.13 -1.20 3.18
N GLN A 204 10.30 -0.61 3.44
CA GLN A 204 11.48 -1.32 3.98
C GLN A 204 11.24 -2.00 5.34
N VAL A 205 10.48 -1.36 6.22
CA VAL A 205 10.12 -1.95 7.53
C VAL A 205 9.17 -3.12 7.35
N ILE A 206 8.20 -3.02 6.44
CA ILE A 206 7.30 -4.13 6.11
C ILE A 206 8.11 -5.26 5.48
N GLY A 207 9.01 -4.98 4.55
CA GLY A 207 9.94 -5.97 3.98
C GLY A 207 10.78 -6.68 5.05
N CYS A 208 11.33 -5.93 6.02
CA CYS A 208 12.03 -6.52 7.16
C CYS A 208 11.14 -7.46 7.99
N LEU A 209 9.90 -7.05 8.29
CA LEU A 209 8.95 -7.89 9.02
C LEU A 209 8.55 -9.13 8.20
N LYS A 210 8.35 -9.02 6.88
CA LYS A 210 8.09 -10.14 5.96
C LYS A 210 9.21 -11.18 6.01
N LEU A 211 10.48 -10.75 6.01
CA LEU A 211 11.62 -11.65 6.18
C LEU A 211 11.60 -12.35 7.55
N LYS A 212 11.27 -11.64 8.64
CA LYS A 212 11.19 -12.23 9.99
C LYS A 212 9.97 -13.12 10.18
N TYR A 213 8.89 -12.88 9.44
CA TYR A 213 7.76 -13.78 9.33
C TYR A 213 8.18 -15.10 8.68
N ALA A 214 8.93 -15.04 7.57
CA ALA A 214 9.47 -16.23 6.92
C ALA A 214 10.40 -17.04 7.84
N ASP A 215 11.16 -16.35 8.70
CA ASP A 215 12.00 -16.96 9.74
C ASP A 215 11.21 -17.50 10.96
N GLN A 216 9.89 -17.29 11.04
CA GLN A 216 9.03 -17.59 12.19
C GLN A 216 9.50 -16.92 13.51
N ARG A 217 10.04 -15.69 13.41
CA ARG A 217 10.65 -14.97 14.55
C ARG A 217 9.80 -13.86 15.15
N LEU A 218 8.64 -13.58 14.56
CA LEU A 218 7.73 -12.53 15.02
C LEU A 218 6.92 -12.96 16.26
N SER A 219 6.39 -11.98 17.00
CA SER A 219 5.38 -12.23 18.03
C SER A 219 4.06 -12.69 17.38
N PRO A 220 3.20 -13.44 18.10
CA PRO A 220 1.94 -13.94 17.54
C PRO A 220 1.04 -12.83 16.97
N ASP A 221 0.95 -11.70 17.66
CA ASP A 221 0.12 -10.56 17.22
C ASP A 221 0.68 -9.95 15.92
N CYS A 222 1.99 -9.76 15.83
CA CYS A 222 2.63 -9.23 14.64
C CYS A 222 2.60 -10.22 13.47
N GLU A 223 2.83 -11.50 13.74
CA GLU A 223 2.74 -12.60 12.76
C GLU A 223 1.37 -12.61 12.09
N ALA A 224 0.28 -12.53 12.87
CA ALA A 224 -1.08 -12.48 12.35
C ALA A 224 -1.32 -11.25 11.44
N GLN A 225 -0.80 -10.08 11.80
CA GLN A 225 -0.96 -8.88 10.95
C GLN A 225 -0.11 -8.94 9.68
N ILE A 226 1.11 -9.50 9.75
CA ILE A 226 1.95 -9.69 8.57
C ILE A 226 1.35 -10.75 7.63
N GLN A 227 0.75 -11.81 8.18
CA GLN A 227 0.02 -12.80 7.40
C GLN A 227 -1.10 -12.16 6.57
N VAL A 228 -1.90 -11.25 7.16
CA VAL A 228 -2.95 -10.52 6.43
C VAL A 228 -2.36 -9.68 5.31
N ILE A 229 -1.32 -8.90 5.59
CA ILE A 229 -0.65 -8.07 4.57
C ILE A 229 -0.12 -8.92 3.42
N LEU A 230 0.51 -10.05 3.73
CA LEU A 230 1.05 -10.98 2.74
C LEU A 230 -0.05 -11.65 1.90
N GLN A 231 -1.17 -12.01 2.52
CA GLN A 231 -2.31 -12.59 1.83
C GLN A 231 -2.96 -11.57 0.87
N GLU A 232 -3.14 -10.32 1.31
CA GLU A 232 -3.68 -9.24 0.47
C GLU A 232 -2.75 -8.92 -0.70
N SER A 233 -1.43 -8.84 -0.46
CA SER A 233 -0.46 -8.61 -1.54
C SER A 233 -0.39 -9.78 -2.53
N ALA A 234 -0.55 -11.02 -2.05
CA ALA A 234 -0.57 -12.20 -2.91
C ALA A 234 -1.78 -12.22 -3.86
N LEU A 235 -2.90 -11.59 -3.48
CA LEU A 235 -4.08 -11.45 -4.35
C LEU A 235 -3.97 -10.24 -5.28
N ASP A 236 -3.41 -9.13 -4.78
CA ASP A 236 -3.17 -7.90 -5.53
C ASP A 236 -1.71 -7.43 -5.39
N TYR A 237 -0.91 -7.75 -6.40
CA TYR A 237 0.51 -7.41 -6.50
C TYR A 237 0.81 -5.90 -6.42
N ARG A 238 -0.20 -5.04 -6.65
CA ARG A 238 -0.10 -3.58 -6.55
C ARG A 238 -0.01 -3.09 -5.11
N LEU A 239 -0.36 -3.96 -4.15
CA LEU A 239 -0.24 -3.70 -2.73
C LEU A 239 1.16 -3.98 -2.19
N ASP A 240 2.04 -4.67 -2.92
CA ASP A 240 3.45 -4.84 -2.56
C ASP A 240 4.33 -3.72 -3.15
N PRO A 241 4.83 -2.77 -2.34
CA PRO A 241 5.61 -1.63 -2.82
C PRO A 241 6.96 -2.04 -3.39
N GLN A 242 7.63 -3.01 -2.78
CA GLN A 242 8.95 -3.46 -3.23
C GLN A 242 8.82 -4.18 -4.57
N LEU A 243 7.74 -4.95 -4.74
CA LEU A 243 7.42 -5.55 -6.02
C LEU A 243 7.13 -4.49 -7.11
N GLN A 244 6.35 -3.44 -6.79
CA GLN A 244 6.11 -2.34 -7.75
C GLN A 244 7.42 -1.64 -8.14
N ILE A 245 8.29 -1.34 -7.19
CA ILE A 245 9.56 -0.66 -7.43
C ILE A 245 10.46 -1.50 -8.33
N HIS A 246 10.63 -2.79 -8.01
CA HIS A 246 11.65 -3.63 -8.65
C HIS A 246 11.15 -4.41 -9.87
N CYS A 247 9.87 -4.78 -9.91
CA CYS A 247 9.34 -5.72 -10.91
C CYS A 247 8.46 -5.10 -12.01
N THR A 248 8.16 -3.79 -11.99
CA THR A 248 7.24 -3.18 -13.00
C THR A 248 7.65 -3.48 -14.45
N ALA A 249 8.95 -3.40 -14.77
CA ALA A 249 9.45 -3.69 -16.11
C ALA A 249 9.34 -5.19 -16.49
N GLU A 250 9.58 -6.08 -15.53
CA GLU A 250 9.51 -7.52 -15.75
C GLU A 250 8.06 -8.01 -15.85
N ILE A 251 7.14 -7.43 -15.07
CA ILE A 251 5.70 -7.72 -15.15
C ILE A 251 5.18 -7.37 -16.54
N SER A 252 5.51 -6.17 -17.04
CA SER A 252 5.11 -5.74 -18.39
C SER A 252 5.68 -6.63 -19.50
N ARG A 253 6.81 -7.29 -19.26
CA ARG A 253 7.52 -8.12 -20.25
C ARG A 253 7.14 -9.60 -20.19
N LEU A 254 6.98 -10.16 -19.00
CA LEU A 254 6.79 -11.59 -18.76
C LEU A 254 5.35 -11.97 -18.46
N CYS A 255 4.56 -11.04 -17.88
CA CYS A 255 3.20 -11.30 -17.39
C CYS A 255 2.19 -10.24 -17.88
N PRO A 256 2.18 -9.84 -19.17
CA PRO A 256 1.31 -8.77 -19.66
C PRO A 256 -0.17 -9.16 -19.67
N GLU A 257 -0.49 -10.43 -19.94
CA GLU A 257 -1.87 -10.92 -20.00
C GLU A 257 -2.49 -10.95 -18.59
N GLU A 258 -1.76 -11.48 -17.62
CA GLU A 258 -2.19 -11.53 -16.21
C GLU A 258 -2.32 -10.13 -15.62
N ALA A 259 -1.43 -9.20 -16.00
CA ALA A 259 -1.52 -7.81 -15.57
C ALA A 259 -2.71 -7.07 -16.21
N ALA A 260 -3.12 -7.44 -17.43
CA ALA A 260 -4.25 -6.84 -18.13
C ALA A 260 -5.61 -7.30 -17.60
N ALA A 261 -5.68 -8.48 -16.99
CA ALA A 261 -6.94 -9.06 -16.50
C ALA A 261 -7.62 -8.22 -15.41
N GLN A 262 -6.92 -7.30 -14.72
CA GLN A 262 -7.44 -6.48 -13.60
C GLN A 262 -8.10 -7.26 -12.44
N GLU A 263 -7.98 -8.59 -12.43
CA GLU A 263 -8.58 -9.46 -11.43
C GLU A 263 -7.65 -9.65 -10.22
N GLN A 264 -8.23 -9.61 -9.00
CA GLN A 264 -7.52 -9.86 -7.73
C GLN A 264 -7.35 -11.37 -7.47
N THR A 265 -6.73 -12.07 -8.41
CA THR A 265 -6.60 -13.54 -8.40
C THR A 265 -5.19 -14.02 -8.06
N GLY A 266 -4.23 -13.11 -7.89
CA GLY A 266 -2.82 -13.45 -7.64
C GLY A 266 -2.07 -14.01 -8.84
N GLN A 267 -2.65 -13.96 -10.05
CA GLN A 267 -2.06 -14.53 -11.27
C GLN A 267 -0.72 -13.87 -11.66
N VAL A 268 -0.56 -12.57 -11.42
CA VAL A 268 0.70 -11.86 -11.72
C VAL A 268 1.84 -12.41 -10.87
N GLU A 269 1.63 -12.62 -9.56
CA GLU A 269 2.66 -13.24 -8.72
C GLU A 269 2.95 -14.68 -9.15
N GLU A 270 1.92 -15.46 -9.51
CA GLU A 270 2.09 -16.82 -10.00
C GLU A 270 2.96 -16.86 -11.26
N CYS A 271 2.69 -15.97 -12.22
CA CYS A 271 3.48 -15.82 -13.44
C CYS A 271 4.94 -15.45 -13.13
N LEU A 272 5.18 -14.53 -12.20
CA LEU A 272 6.54 -14.16 -11.78
C LEU A 272 7.28 -15.34 -11.13
N LYS A 273 6.62 -16.10 -10.25
CA LYS A 273 7.19 -17.29 -9.59
C LYS A 273 7.60 -18.35 -10.62
N VAL A 274 6.74 -18.62 -11.60
CA VAL A 274 7.03 -19.56 -12.71
C VAL A 274 8.19 -19.08 -13.58
N ASN A 275 8.30 -17.78 -13.82
CA ASN A 275 9.33 -17.20 -14.67
C ASN A 275 10.59 -16.74 -13.90
N LEU A 276 10.78 -17.16 -12.65
CA LEU A 276 11.90 -16.74 -11.78
C LEU A 276 13.28 -16.79 -12.48
N LEU A 277 13.54 -17.84 -13.25
CA LEU A 277 14.82 -18.01 -13.95
C LEU A 277 14.98 -17.10 -15.18
N LYS A 278 13.89 -16.54 -15.71
CA LYS A 278 13.87 -15.65 -16.88
C LYS A 278 13.89 -14.16 -16.51
N ILE A 279 13.80 -13.84 -15.22
CA ILE A 279 13.88 -12.47 -14.70
C ILE A 279 15.33 -11.98 -14.82
N LYS A 280 15.52 -10.81 -15.45
CA LYS A 280 16.84 -10.21 -15.67
C LYS A 280 17.19 -9.19 -14.60
N GLN A 281 16.19 -8.43 -14.14
CA GLN A 281 16.34 -7.45 -13.05
C GLN A 281 16.64 -8.17 -11.73
N ASP A 282 17.85 -7.97 -11.18
CA ASP A 282 18.27 -8.60 -9.93
C ASP A 282 17.41 -8.16 -8.73
N GLY A 283 16.97 -6.90 -8.71
CA GLY A 283 16.02 -6.40 -7.70
C GLY A 283 14.69 -7.18 -7.75
N CYS A 284 14.12 -7.33 -8.94
CA CYS A 284 12.88 -8.10 -9.10
C CYS A 284 13.07 -9.57 -8.71
N LYS A 285 14.19 -10.16 -9.15
CA LYS A 285 14.53 -11.54 -8.84
C LYS A 285 14.65 -11.77 -7.33
N LYS A 286 15.25 -10.83 -6.59
CA LYS A 286 15.31 -10.85 -5.14
C LYS A 286 13.92 -10.83 -4.50
N GLU A 287 13.03 -9.95 -4.97
CA GLU A 287 11.67 -9.89 -4.41
C GLU A 287 10.85 -11.14 -4.73
N VAL A 288 10.99 -11.73 -5.92
CA VAL A 288 10.35 -13.03 -6.23
C VAL A 288 10.89 -14.17 -5.36
N LEU A 289 12.18 -14.16 -5.04
CA LEU A 289 12.75 -15.11 -4.07
C LEU A 289 12.21 -14.87 -2.65
N ASN A 290 12.02 -13.62 -2.24
CA ASN A 290 11.40 -13.29 -0.95
C ASN A 290 9.95 -13.78 -0.88
N MET A 291 9.15 -13.57 -1.93
CA MET A 291 7.79 -14.11 -2.05
C MET A 291 7.75 -15.64 -1.92
N LEU A 292 8.73 -16.35 -2.50
CA LEU A 292 8.85 -17.80 -2.36
C LEU A 292 9.23 -18.24 -0.93
N LYS A 293 10.07 -17.47 -0.23
CA LYS A 293 10.38 -17.72 1.18
C LYS A 293 9.16 -17.47 2.09
N GLU A 294 8.43 -16.39 1.84
CA GLU A 294 7.24 -15.99 2.59
C GLU A 294 6.10 -17.02 2.43
N SER A 295 5.80 -17.43 1.20
CA SER A 295 4.77 -18.44 0.89
C SER A 295 5.08 -19.83 1.43
N LYS A 296 6.36 -20.15 1.66
CA LYS A 296 6.76 -21.41 2.33
C LYS A 296 6.42 -21.40 3.82
N ALA A 297 6.39 -20.22 4.45
CA ALA A 297 6.27 -20.10 5.90
C ALA A 297 4.88 -20.47 6.40
N ASP A 298 3.83 -20.17 5.61
CA ASP A 298 2.47 -20.61 5.90
C ASP A 298 1.62 -20.71 4.62
N ILE A 299 0.72 -21.69 4.57
CA ILE A 299 -0.18 -21.91 3.44
C ILE A 299 -1.16 -20.76 3.25
N PHE A 300 -1.56 -20.05 4.31
CA PHE A 300 -2.48 -18.92 4.20
C PHE A 300 -1.90 -17.71 3.45
N VAL A 301 -0.57 -17.65 3.31
CA VAL A 301 0.13 -16.63 2.52
C VAL A 301 0.19 -17.00 1.02
N ASP A 302 -0.26 -18.20 0.66
CA ASP A 302 -0.42 -18.63 -0.72
C ASP A 302 -1.90 -18.93 -1.01
N PRO A 303 -2.72 -17.91 -1.34
CA PRO A 303 -4.16 -18.08 -1.58
C PRO A 303 -4.49 -19.11 -2.65
N VAL A 304 -3.65 -19.23 -3.69
CA VAL A 304 -3.81 -20.17 -4.79
C VAL A 304 -3.62 -21.61 -4.29
N LEU A 305 -2.54 -21.87 -3.57
CA LEU A 305 -2.28 -23.19 -2.97
C LEU A 305 -3.30 -23.52 -1.88
N HIS A 306 -3.61 -22.57 -1.00
CA HIS A 306 -4.60 -22.76 0.06
C HIS A 306 -5.96 -23.15 -0.52
N THR A 307 -6.40 -22.48 -1.58
CA THR A 307 -7.67 -22.80 -2.26
C THR A 307 -7.63 -24.19 -2.89
N ALA A 308 -6.52 -24.55 -3.56
CA ALA A 308 -6.34 -25.89 -4.14
C ALA A 308 -6.35 -27.00 -3.07
N CYS A 309 -5.83 -26.72 -1.88
CA CYS A 309 -5.70 -27.68 -0.78
C CYS A 309 -6.78 -27.59 0.30
N ALA A 310 -7.80 -26.72 0.16
CA ALA A 310 -8.77 -26.44 1.22
C ALA A 310 -9.50 -27.70 1.73
N LEU A 311 -9.87 -28.61 0.83
CA LEU A 311 -10.52 -29.87 1.19
C LEU A 311 -9.55 -30.84 1.87
N ASP A 312 -8.32 -30.94 1.38
CA ASP A 312 -7.30 -31.79 2.00
C ASP A 312 -6.90 -31.29 3.39
N ILE A 313 -6.82 -29.97 3.60
CA ILE A 313 -6.60 -29.40 4.94
C ILE A 313 -7.73 -29.80 5.88
N LYS A 314 -8.98 -29.70 5.42
CA LYS A 314 -10.16 -30.06 6.21
C LYS A 314 -10.23 -31.55 6.56
N HIS A 315 -9.74 -32.43 5.70
CA HIS A 315 -9.84 -33.87 5.90
C HIS A 315 -8.59 -34.50 6.52
N GLN A 316 -7.39 -34.06 6.13
CA GLN A 316 -6.11 -34.63 6.55
C GLN A 316 -5.46 -33.83 7.68
N CYS A 317 -5.63 -32.51 7.71
CA CYS A 317 -4.99 -31.61 8.67
C CYS A 317 -6.00 -30.96 9.64
N ALA A 318 -7.18 -31.55 9.82
CA ALA A 318 -8.30 -30.98 10.59
C ALA A 318 -7.93 -30.66 12.04
N ALA A 319 -7.12 -31.51 12.67
CA ALA A 319 -6.67 -31.36 14.06
C ALA A 319 -5.51 -30.36 14.22
N ILE A 320 -4.94 -29.89 13.11
CA ILE A 320 -3.77 -29.02 13.11
C ILE A 320 -4.22 -27.56 13.10
N PRO A 321 -3.87 -26.76 14.14
CA PRO A 321 -4.28 -25.37 14.19
C PRO A 321 -3.56 -24.54 13.11
N PRO A 322 -4.23 -23.53 12.52
CA PRO A 322 -3.64 -22.66 11.50
C PRO A 322 -2.52 -21.78 12.06
N GLY A 323 -1.62 -21.28 11.22
CA GLY A 323 -0.49 -20.45 11.63
C GLY A 323 0.82 -21.23 11.78
N ARG A 324 1.95 -20.50 11.70
CA ARG A 324 3.33 -21.02 11.77
C ARG A 324 3.65 -22.16 10.82
N GLY A 325 2.93 -22.26 9.71
CA GLY A 325 3.17 -23.28 8.69
C GLY A 325 2.82 -24.70 9.11
N ARG A 326 2.12 -24.92 10.23
CA ARG A 326 1.80 -26.29 10.70
C ARG A 326 0.98 -27.07 9.69
N GLN A 327 -0.03 -26.42 9.09
CA GLN A 327 -0.85 -27.03 8.05
C GLN A 327 -0.05 -27.24 6.75
N MET A 328 0.89 -26.35 6.43
CA MET A 328 1.84 -26.55 5.33
C MET A 328 2.71 -27.81 5.57
N SER A 329 3.29 -27.96 6.77
CA SER A 329 4.07 -29.13 7.15
C SER A 329 3.26 -30.42 7.07
N CYS A 330 2.03 -30.40 7.59
CA CYS A 330 1.10 -31.53 7.49
C CYS A 330 0.85 -31.95 6.04
N LEU A 331 0.60 -31.01 5.13
CA LEU A 331 0.40 -31.30 3.72
C LEU A 331 1.66 -31.85 3.04
N MET A 332 2.84 -31.30 3.35
CA MET A 332 4.11 -31.81 2.83
C MET A 332 4.39 -33.25 3.28
N GLU A 333 4.06 -33.59 4.53
CA GLU A 333 4.17 -34.95 5.05
C GLU A 333 3.14 -35.89 4.40
N ALA A 334 1.89 -35.44 4.27
CA ALA A 334 0.82 -36.16 3.59
C ALA A 334 1.14 -36.45 2.11
N LEU A 335 1.87 -35.56 1.44
CA LEU A 335 2.33 -35.78 0.07
C LEU A 335 3.37 -36.91 -0.03
N GLN A 336 4.19 -37.10 1.01
CA GLN A 336 5.22 -38.14 1.06
C GLN A 336 4.67 -39.50 1.53
N ASP A 337 3.59 -39.52 2.33
CA ASP A 337 2.97 -40.77 2.76
C ASP A 337 2.15 -41.40 1.62
N LYS A 338 2.58 -42.60 1.17
CA LYS A 338 1.88 -43.38 0.13
C LYS A 338 0.46 -43.80 0.52
N ARG A 339 0.11 -43.76 1.81
CA ARG A 339 -1.23 -44.12 2.33
C ARG A 339 -2.22 -42.97 2.24
N VAL A 340 -1.74 -41.73 2.15
CA VAL A 340 -2.59 -40.54 2.07
C VAL A 340 -2.76 -40.14 0.61
N ARG A 341 -4.00 -39.89 0.21
CA ARG A 341 -4.32 -39.46 -1.16
C ARG A 341 -4.93 -38.07 -1.13
N LEU A 342 -4.08 -37.08 -1.41
CA LEU A 342 -4.49 -35.70 -1.63
C LEU A 342 -5.29 -35.56 -2.92
N GLN A 343 -6.10 -34.50 -3.00
CA GLN A 343 -6.80 -34.14 -4.23
C GLN A 343 -5.80 -33.86 -5.36
N PRO A 344 -6.15 -34.17 -6.63
CA PRO A 344 -5.23 -34.00 -7.75
C PRO A 344 -4.69 -32.57 -7.90
N GLU A 345 -5.54 -31.56 -7.70
CA GLU A 345 -5.13 -30.15 -7.81
C GLU A 345 -4.21 -29.73 -6.65
N CYS A 346 -4.57 -30.07 -5.41
CA CYS A 346 -3.68 -29.83 -4.25
C CYS A 346 -2.33 -30.52 -4.43
N LYS A 347 -2.34 -31.81 -4.81
CA LYS A 347 -1.13 -32.58 -5.04
C LYS A 347 -0.22 -31.94 -6.09
N LYS A 348 -0.79 -31.52 -7.22
CA LYS A 348 -0.06 -30.87 -8.30
C LYS A 348 0.54 -29.54 -7.85
N ARG A 349 -0.29 -28.64 -7.31
CA ARG A 349 0.15 -27.30 -6.87
C ARG A 349 1.17 -27.38 -5.74
N LEU A 350 0.99 -28.28 -4.78
CA LEU A 350 1.93 -28.48 -3.69
C LEU A 350 3.29 -29.00 -4.20
N GLN A 351 3.28 -29.91 -5.18
CA GLN A 351 4.51 -30.38 -5.82
C GLN A 351 5.20 -29.25 -6.59
N ASP A 352 4.45 -28.47 -7.37
CA ASP A 352 4.99 -27.31 -8.09
C ASP A 352 5.70 -26.34 -7.13
N ARG A 353 5.12 -26.10 -5.93
CA ARG A 353 5.73 -25.26 -4.90
C ARG A 353 7.01 -25.84 -4.30
N ILE A 354 7.02 -27.14 -4.01
CA ILE A 354 8.23 -27.83 -3.52
C ILE A 354 9.37 -27.69 -4.53
N ASP A 355 9.07 -27.88 -5.82
CA ASP A 355 10.04 -27.75 -6.89
C ASP A 355 10.54 -26.30 -7.05
N MET A 356 9.64 -25.32 -6.96
CA MET A 356 9.97 -23.89 -6.96
C MET A 356 10.87 -23.51 -5.76
N TRP A 357 10.54 -23.94 -4.54
CA TRP A 357 11.37 -23.67 -3.36
C TRP A 357 12.76 -24.29 -3.47
N SER A 358 12.84 -25.51 -4.03
CA SER A 358 14.13 -26.18 -4.26
C SER A 358 15.00 -25.41 -5.28
N SER A 359 14.37 -24.84 -6.30
CA SER A 359 15.03 -24.03 -7.33
C SER A 359 15.45 -22.67 -6.77
N ALA A 360 14.59 -22.03 -5.98
CA ALA A 360 14.88 -20.79 -5.29
C ALA A 360 16.05 -20.94 -4.31
N ALA A 361 16.13 -22.04 -3.57
CA ALA A 361 17.24 -22.30 -2.65
C ALA A 361 18.60 -22.41 -3.37
N LYS A 362 18.63 -22.86 -4.63
CA LYS A 362 19.86 -22.93 -5.44
C LYS A 362 20.29 -21.56 -5.98
N VAL A 363 19.35 -20.65 -6.16
CA VAL A 363 19.57 -19.34 -6.81
C VAL A 363 19.66 -18.19 -5.80
N ALA A 364 19.14 -18.37 -4.59
CA ALA A 364 19.19 -17.37 -3.54
C ALA A 364 20.64 -17.08 -3.11
N PRO A 365 21.05 -15.82 -2.95
CA PRO A 365 22.36 -15.49 -2.40
C PRO A 365 22.45 -15.95 -0.94
N ALA A 366 23.61 -16.47 -0.52
CA ALA A 366 23.87 -16.74 0.90
C ALA A 366 24.03 -15.42 1.66
N GLU A 367 23.03 -15.05 2.45
CA GLU A 367 23.06 -13.84 3.28
C GLU A 367 23.67 -14.08 4.68
N GLY A 368 24.02 -15.34 5.02
CA GLY A 368 24.61 -15.70 6.31
C GLY A 368 25.59 -16.87 6.24
N PHE A 369 26.39 -17.05 7.30
CA PHE A 369 27.41 -18.11 7.38
C PHE A 369 26.80 -19.52 7.33
N SER A 370 25.60 -19.72 7.87
CA SER A 370 24.86 -20.99 7.77
C SER A 370 24.49 -21.34 6.33
N ASP A 371 24.01 -20.33 5.60
CA ASP A 371 23.53 -20.49 4.22
C ASP A 371 24.71 -20.64 3.27
N LEU A 372 25.80 -19.91 3.55
CA LEU A 372 27.07 -20.05 2.85
C LEU A 372 27.66 -21.45 3.07
N ALA A 373 27.62 -21.97 4.30
CA ALA A 373 28.06 -23.34 4.59
C ALA A 373 27.21 -24.37 3.83
N MET A 374 25.89 -24.20 3.80
CA MET A 374 24.99 -25.08 3.04
C MET A 374 25.27 -25.01 1.53
N GLN A 375 25.50 -23.82 0.97
CA GLN A 375 25.87 -23.63 -0.44
C GLN A 375 27.23 -24.25 -0.78
N VAL A 376 28.22 -24.08 0.09
CA VAL A 376 29.54 -24.70 -0.10
C VAL A 376 29.44 -26.23 -0.05
N MET A 377 28.63 -26.78 0.84
CA MET A 377 28.45 -28.23 0.98
C MET A 377 27.61 -28.87 -0.15
N THR A 378 26.73 -28.10 -0.78
CA THR A 378 25.91 -28.54 -1.92
C THR A 378 26.58 -28.33 -3.28
N SER A 379 27.69 -27.58 -3.33
CA SER A 379 28.47 -27.37 -4.54
C SER A 379 29.13 -28.66 -5.04
N PRO A 380 29.18 -28.91 -6.37
CA PRO A 380 29.93 -30.04 -6.95
C PRO A 380 31.44 -29.96 -6.63
N SER A 381 31.96 -28.77 -6.31
CA SER A 381 33.36 -28.52 -5.99
C SER A 381 33.64 -28.46 -4.48
N LYS A 382 32.71 -28.93 -3.64
CA LYS A 382 32.80 -28.81 -2.16
C LYS A 382 34.15 -29.23 -1.58
N ASN A 383 34.73 -30.33 -2.07
CA ASN A 383 36.01 -30.84 -1.56
C ASN A 383 37.16 -29.86 -1.83
N TYR A 384 37.17 -29.23 -3.00
CA TYR A 384 38.17 -28.23 -3.35
C TYR A 384 38.01 -26.97 -2.48
N ILE A 385 36.78 -26.47 -2.33
CA ILE A 385 36.49 -25.28 -1.54
C ILE A 385 36.88 -25.50 -0.06
N LEU A 386 36.54 -26.66 0.51
CA LEU A 386 36.90 -27.01 1.89
C LEU A 386 38.42 -27.14 2.06
N LEU A 387 39.13 -27.69 1.09
CA LEU A 387 40.59 -27.79 1.12
C LEU A 387 41.22 -26.39 1.14
N VAL A 388 40.78 -25.48 0.29
CA VAL A 388 41.28 -24.09 0.25
C VAL A 388 41.01 -23.36 1.57
N ILE A 389 39.79 -23.49 2.12
CA ILE A 389 39.44 -22.87 3.42
C ILE A 389 40.33 -23.44 4.53
N SER A 390 40.48 -24.77 4.59
CA SER A 390 41.32 -25.44 5.60
C SER A 390 42.79 -25.02 5.51
N ALA A 391 43.33 -24.88 4.29
CA ALA A 391 44.69 -24.42 4.05
C ALA A 391 44.87 -22.96 4.48
N GLY A 392 43.89 -22.09 4.23
CA GLY A 392 43.90 -20.70 4.69
C GLY A 392 43.90 -20.60 6.23
N VAL A 393 43.08 -21.39 6.92
CA VAL A 393 43.05 -21.44 8.40
C VAL A 393 44.38 -21.98 8.94
N ALA A 394 44.95 -23.01 8.32
CA ALA A 394 46.26 -23.55 8.71
C ALA A 394 47.37 -22.51 8.54
N LEU A 395 47.38 -21.75 7.44
CA LEU A 395 48.34 -20.66 7.22
C LEU A 395 48.20 -19.56 8.27
N LEU A 396 46.97 -19.13 8.60
CA LEU A 396 46.73 -18.14 9.65
C LEU A 396 47.21 -18.64 11.02
N PHE A 397 46.98 -19.92 11.32
CA PHE A 397 47.45 -20.53 12.55
C PHE A 397 48.99 -20.60 12.63
N VAL A 398 49.65 -21.02 11.53
CA VAL A 398 51.12 -21.05 11.44
C VAL A 398 51.70 -19.64 11.57
N MET A 399 51.12 -18.65 10.88
CA MET A 399 51.53 -17.25 11.00
C MET A 399 51.33 -16.73 12.43
N GLY A 400 50.22 -17.04 13.09
CA GLY A 400 49.97 -16.69 14.49
C GLY A 400 50.99 -17.30 15.45
N LEU A 401 51.36 -18.57 15.25
CA LEU A 401 52.40 -19.24 16.05
C LEU A 401 53.80 -18.64 15.82
N LEU A 402 54.13 -18.28 14.58
CA LEU A 402 55.40 -17.64 14.25
C LEU A 402 55.46 -16.21 14.83
N CYS A 403 54.43 -15.39 14.61
CA CYS A 403 54.35 -14.04 15.16
C CYS A 403 54.30 -14.02 16.70
N GLY A 404 53.64 -14.99 17.33
CA GLY A 404 53.61 -15.17 18.78
C GLY A 404 54.96 -15.58 19.38
N ARG A 405 55.78 -16.34 18.63
CA ARG A 405 57.15 -16.66 19.02
C ARG A 405 58.10 -15.48 18.86
N PHE A 406 57.96 -14.69 17.80
CA PHE A 406 58.77 -13.48 17.59
C PHE A 406 58.49 -12.41 18.66
N THR A 407 57.22 -12.16 19.01
CA THR A 407 56.86 -11.21 20.07
C THR A 407 57.37 -11.65 21.44
N LYS A 408 57.27 -12.96 21.79
CA LYS A 408 57.86 -13.48 23.03
C LYS A 408 59.39 -13.32 23.10
N ARG A 409 60.09 -13.50 21.98
CA ARG A 409 61.56 -13.37 21.91
C ARG A 409 62.01 -11.92 22.10
N VAL A 410 61.31 -10.96 21.51
CA VAL A 410 61.58 -9.52 21.66
C VAL A 410 61.31 -9.04 23.09
N THR A 411 60.27 -9.54 23.76
CA THR A 411 60.02 -9.20 25.18
C THR A 411 61.05 -9.78 26.15
N GLN A 412 61.73 -10.89 25.81
CA GLN A 412 62.83 -11.41 26.62
C GLN A 412 64.10 -10.55 26.45
N GLU A 413 64.44 -10.19 25.22
CA GLU A 413 65.59 -9.31 24.91
C GLU A 413 65.46 -7.90 25.52
N LEU A 414 64.23 -7.39 25.70
CA LEU A 414 63.98 -6.11 26.39
C LEU A 414 63.98 -6.20 27.92
N LYS A 415 63.98 -7.41 28.50
CA LYS A 415 64.03 -7.63 29.95
C LYS A 415 65.44 -7.94 30.46
N ASP A 416 66.33 -8.38 29.56
CA ASP A 416 67.76 -8.60 29.82
C ASP A 416 68.65 -7.38 29.47
N ARG A 417 68.02 -6.25 29.08
CA ARG A 417 68.62 -4.91 29.04
C ARG A 417 68.08 -4.07 30.18
#